data_AF-A0A927X5D4-F1
#
_entry.id   AF-A0A927X5D4-F1
#
_cell.length_a   1.000
_cell.length_b   1.000
_cell.length_c   1.000
_cell.angle_alpha   90.00
_cell.angle_beta   90.00
_cell.angle_gamma   90.00
#
_symmetry.space_group_name_H-M   'P 1'
#
loop_
_entity.id
_entity.type
_entity.pdbx_description
1 polymer ?
#
loop_
_entity_poly.entity_id
_entity_poly.type
_entity_poly.pdbx_seq_one_letter_code
_entity_poly.pdbx_strand_id
1 'polypeptide(L)'
;MAYKIYFFYLESRIIMKEIGEKLKDAREAMGVSLNEAAEDLKLETSQIENLEQGNMENFKDIYYLKYLIRDYSKYLGLDKEDLVNEFNEYLFDYTSKISLEDIKKAKEFAKPEEDKIKSPYTIEYKGKTPVFTVVAYCAIALILVLILVFVIFEFTKNENKDTESIVMNYVTK
;
A
#
# COMPACT_ATOMS: atom_id res chain seq x y z
N MET A 1 27.21 21.16 18.58
CA MET A 1 26.18 20.39 17.86
C MET A 1 26.78 19.42 16.83
N ALA A 2 27.63 19.88 15.90
CA ALA A 2 28.19 19.05 14.81
C ALA A 2 29.03 17.84 15.28
N TYR A 3 29.84 18.02 16.33
CA TYR A 3 30.64 16.94 16.93
C TYR A 3 29.78 15.82 17.53
N LYS A 4 28.56 16.12 18.02
CA LYS A 4 27.65 15.10 18.59
C LYS A 4 27.02 14.24 17.50
N ILE A 5 26.76 14.83 16.33
CA ILE A 5 26.27 14.11 15.14
C ILE A 5 27.40 13.24 14.57
N TYR A 6 28.62 13.77 14.47
CA TYR A 6 29.79 13.04 13.98
C TYR A 6 30.21 11.90 14.90
N PHE A 7 30.28 12.16 16.22
CA PHE A 7 30.58 11.15 17.23
C PHE A 7 29.58 9.99 17.18
N PHE A 8 28.29 10.29 17.06
CA PHE A 8 27.26 9.27 16.94
C PHE A 8 27.34 8.49 15.62
N TYR A 9 27.60 9.17 14.50
CA TYR A 9 27.80 8.49 13.21
C TYR A 9 29.01 7.55 13.25
N LEU A 10 30.05 7.91 14.01
CA LEU A 10 31.16 7.02 14.32
C LEU A 10 30.70 5.80 15.12
N GLU A 11 29.93 6.01 16.18
CA GLU A 11 29.46 4.97 17.11
C GLU A 11 28.63 3.90 16.39
N SER A 12 27.67 4.31 15.55
CA SER A 12 26.92 3.36 14.72
C SER A 12 27.82 2.62 13.73
N ARG A 13 28.78 3.29 13.08
CA ARG A 13 29.74 2.62 12.17
C ARG A 13 30.67 1.64 12.88
N ILE A 14 30.94 1.83 14.17
CA ILE A 14 31.77 0.94 14.97
C ILE A 14 31.05 -0.40 15.18
N ILE A 15 29.77 -0.38 15.57
CA ILE A 15 29.00 -1.61 15.86
C ILE A 15 28.98 -2.56 14.64
N MET A 16 28.76 -2.05 13.43
CA MET A 16 28.79 -2.93 12.26
C MET A 16 30.18 -3.50 11.99
N LYS A 17 31.24 -2.72 12.20
CA LYS A 17 32.61 -3.25 12.05
C LYS A 17 32.86 -4.38 13.05
N GLU A 18 32.38 -4.25 14.28
CA GLU A 18 32.49 -5.30 15.29
C GLU A 18 31.75 -6.58 14.87
N ILE A 19 30.56 -6.46 14.29
CA ILE A 19 29.83 -7.60 13.71
C ILE A 19 30.65 -8.25 12.58
N GLY A 20 31.21 -7.45 11.68
CA GLY A 20 32.06 -7.92 10.57
C GLY A 20 33.31 -8.65 11.05
N GLU A 21 34.00 -8.10 12.05
CA GLU A 21 35.18 -8.70 12.66
C GLU A 21 34.85 -10.03 13.34
N LYS A 22 33.75 -10.11 14.11
CA LYS A 22 33.30 -11.39 14.72
C LYS A 22 33.08 -12.49 13.68
N LEU A 23 32.44 -12.15 12.56
CA LEU A 23 32.20 -13.09 11.46
C LEU A 23 33.51 -13.54 10.81
N LYS A 24 34.43 -12.59 10.57
CA LYS A 24 35.75 -12.88 10.01
C LYS A 24 36.55 -13.81 10.93
N ASP A 25 36.62 -13.49 12.21
CA ASP A 25 37.36 -14.26 13.21
C ASP A 25 36.82 -15.69 13.28
N ALA A 26 35.51 -15.88 13.23
CA ALA A 26 34.89 -17.19 13.21
C ALA A 26 35.21 -17.97 11.92
N ARG A 27 35.20 -17.33 10.75
CA ARG A 27 35.62 -17.96 9.49
C ARG A 27 37.08 -18.41 9.57
N GLU A 28 37.97 -17.54 10.02
CA GLU A 28 39.40 -17.83 10.13
C GLU A 28 39.67 -18.94 11.16
N ALA A 29 38.94 -18.95 12.28
CA ALA A 29 39.01 -20.01 13.29
C ALA A 29 38.54 -21.38 12.75
N MET A 30 37.57 -21.40 11.82
CA MET A 30 37.16 -22.61 11.13
C MET A 30 38.13 -23.05 10.02
N GLY A 31 39.11 -22.21 9.67
CA GLY A 31 40.06 -22.49 8.58
C GLY A 31 39.46 -22.38 7.18
N VAL A 32 38.30 -21.74 7.04
CA VAL A 32 37.57 -21.60 5.78
C VAL A 32 38.08 -20.38 5.02
N SER A 33 38.34 -20.54 3.72
CA SER A 33 38.73 -19.40 2.89
C SER A 33 37.52 -18.53 2.52
N LEU A 34 37.77 -17.25 2.20
CA LEU A 34 36.69 -16.34 1.82
C LEU A 34 35.94 -16.81 0.56
N ASN A 35 36.66 -17.38 -0.41
CA ASN A 35 36.08 -17.97 -1.63
C ASN A 35 35.24 -19.21 -1.34
N GLU A 36 35.70 -20.08 -0.44
CA GLU A 36 34.98 -21.30 -0.06
C GLU A 36 33.66 -20.97 0.66
N ALA A 37 33.70 -20.04 1.62
CA ALA A 37 32.48 -19.55 2.28
C ALA A 37 31.49 -18.93 1.28
N ALA A 38 32.00 -18.15 0.31
CA ALA A 38 31.18 -17.56 -0.73
C ALA A 38 30.55 -18.62 -1.65
N GLU A 39 31.32 -19.65 -2.05
CA GLU A 39 30.84 -20.75 -2.88
C GLU A 39 29.75 -21.56 -2.16
N ASP A 40 29.97 -21.95 -0.91
CA ASP A 40 29.02 -22.72 -0.10
C ASP A 40 27.70 -21.98 0.10
N LEU A 41 27.77 -20.67 0.31
CA LEU A 41 26.61 -19.80 0.49
C LEU A 41 26.00 -19.31 -0.84
N LYS A 42 26.61 -19.62 -1.98
CA LYS A 42 26.22 -19.16 -3.32
C LYS A 42 26.17 -17.63 -3.42
N LEU A 43 27.20 -17.00 -2.92
CA LEU A 43 27.39 -15.55 -2.89
C LEU A 43 28.63 -15.17 -3.70
N GLU A 44 28.74 -13.91 -4.04
CA GLU A 44 30.00 -13.39 -4.54
C GLU A 44 30.98 -13.18 -3.38
N THR A 45 32.26 -13.50 -3.63
CA THR A 45 33.39 -13.22 -2.71
C THR A 45 33.35 -11.78 -2.17
N SER A 46 33.01 -10.83 -3.03
CA SER A 46 32.88 -9.40 -2.69
C SER A 46 31.84 -9.14 -1.59
N GLN A 47 30.78 -9.95 -1.50
CA GLN A 47 29.71 -9.76 -0.52
C GLN A 47 30.15 -10.20 0.87
N ILE A 48 30.86 -11.33 0.97
CA ILE A 48 31.46 -11.80 2.23
C ILE A 48 32.53 -10.81 2.70
N GLU A 49 33.39 -10.36 1.79
CA GLU A 49 34.43 -9.37 2.10
C GLU A 49 33.82 -8.05 2.62
N ASN A 50 32.81 -7.52 1.94
CA ASN A 50 32.14 -6.29 2.38
C ASN A 50 31.43 -6.46 3.73
N LEU A 51 30.92 -7.66 4.01
CA LEU A 51 30.31 -7.96 5.30
C LEU A 51 31.36 -7.97 6.42
N GLU A 52 32.48 -8.69 6.22
CA GLU A 52 33.59 -8.75 7.18
C GLU A 52 34.24 -7.38 7.43
N GLN A 53 34.22 -6.48 6.44
CA GLN A 53 34.72 -5.10 6.59
C GLN A 53 33.70 -4.13 7.20
N GLY A 54 32.45 -4.56 7.41
CA GLY A 54 31.35 -3.71 7.87
C GLY A 54 30.92 -2.64 6.84
N ASN A 55 31.16 -2.87 5.55
CA ASN A 55 30.84 -1.94 4.45
C ASN A 55 29.37 -2.05 4.02
N MET A 56 28.46 -1.59 4.88
CA MET A 56 27.00 -1.71 4.67
C MET A 56 26.50 -0.99 3.41
N GLU A 57 27.21 0.05 2.99
CA GLU A 57 26.86 0.87 1.83
C GLU A 57 26.89 0.09 0.50
N ASN A 58 27.62 -1.03 0.46
CA ASN A 58 27.73 -1.89 -0.72
C ASN A 58 26.60 -2.93 -0.84
N PHE A 59 25.68 -2.97 0.13
CA PHE A 59 24.54 -3.88 0.11
C PHE A 59 23.30 -3.20 -0.47
N LYS A 60 22.49 -3.98 -1.18
CA LYS A 60 21.26 -3.50 -1.83
C LYS A 60 20.30 -2.83 -0.84
N ASP A 61 20.08 -3.48 0.29
CA ASP A 61 19.20 -3.01 1.35
C ASP A 61 19.52 -3.69 2.69
N ILE A 62 18.96 -3.13 3.75
CA ILE A 62 19.16 -3.58 5.14
C ILE A 62 18.59 -5.00 5.37
N TYR A 63 17.52 -5.38 4.68
CA TYR A 63 16.92 -6.70 4.85
C TYR A 63 17.83 -7.79 4.29
N TYR A 64 18.45 -7.54 3.14
CA TYR A 64 19.44 -8.41 2.55
C TYR A 64 20.68 -8.54 3.45
N LEU A 65 21.17 -7.43 4.00
CA LEU A 65 22.29 -7.46 4.95
C LEU A 65 21.95 -8.28 6.21
N LYS A 66 20.76 -8.08 6.79
CA LYS A 66 20.27 -8.88 7.94
C LYS A 66 20.21 -10.37 7.62
N TYR A 67 19.67 -10.71 6.45
CA TYR A 67 19.58 -12.09 5.98
C TYR A 67 20.97 -12.70 5.86
N LEU A 68 21.91 -11.95 5.27
CA LEU A 68 23.26 -12.41 5.05
C LEU A 68 24.02 -12.63 6.37
N ILE A 69 23.91 -11.70 7.33
CA ILE A 69 24.49 -11.86 8.68
C ILE A 69 23.97 -13.16 9.31
N ARG A 70 22.66 -13.40 9.26
CA ARG A 70 22.05 -14.60 9.84
C ARG A 70 22.55 -15.89 9.18
N ASP A 71 22.54 -15.94 7.86
CA ASP A 71 22.91 -17.12 7.10
C ASP A 71 24.41 -17.41 7.24
N TYR A 72 25.24 -16.37 7.26
CA TYR A 72 26.67 -16.52 7.46
C TYR A 72 27.02 -16.94 8.89
N SER A 73 26.36 -16.36 9.90
CA SER A 73 26.50 -16.79 11.30
C SER A 73 26.16 -18.28 11.45
N LYS A 74 25.07 -18.72 10.80
CA LYS A 74 24.66 -20.13 10.81
C LYS A 74 25.71 -21.03 10.15
N TYR A 75 26.27 -20.61 9.02
CA TYR A 75 27.34 -21.34 8.32
C TYR A 75 28.59 -21.48 9.20
N LEU A 76 28.93 -20.42 9.94
CA LEU A 76 30.08 -20.37 10.84
C LEU A 76 29.85 -21.04 12.21
N GLY A 77 28.67 -21.63 12.45
CA GLY A 77 28.34 -22.24 13.73
C GLY A 77 28.20 -21.25 14.90
N LEU A 78 28.05 -19.95 14.60
CA LEU A 78 27.77 -18.91 15.59
C LEU A 78 26.29 -18.89 15.97
N ASP A 79 25.98 -18.27 17.11
CA ASP A 79 24.59 -17.96 17.45
C ASP A 79 24.06 -16.86 16.54
N LYS A 80 23.26 -17.28 15.55
CA LYS A 80 22.62 -16.39 14.58
C LYS A 80 21.65 -15.41 15.23
N GLU A 81 21.01 -15.75 16.36
CA GLU A 81 20.04 -14.86 16.99
C GLU A 81 20.76 -13.72 17.69
N ASP A 82 21.87 -14.02 18.37
CA ASP A 82 22.71 -13.02 19.02
C ASP A 82 23.23 -11.98 18.01
N LEU A 83 23.84 -12.40 16.90
CA LEU A 83 24.36 -11.45 15.91
C LEU A 83 23.25 -10.68 15.19
N VAL A 84 22.10 -11.32 14.96
CA VAL A 84 20.94 -10.62 14.38
C VAL A 84 20.37 -9.59 15.35
N ASN A 85 20.39 -9.87 16.66
CA ASN A 85 19.95 -8.93 17.68
C ASN A 85 20.90 -7.74 17.79
N GLU A 86 22.22 -7.98 17.78
CA GLU A 86 23.25 -6.94 17.75
C GLU A 86 23.09 -6.05 16.50
N PHE A 87 22.81 -6.65 15.33
CA PHE A 87 22.51 -5.90 14.11
C PHE A 87 21.20 -5.10 14.22
N ASN A 88 20.16 -5.63 14.89
CA ASN A 88 18.91 -4.89 15.09
C ASN A 88 19.09 -3.71 16.05
N GLU A 89 19.97 -3.82 17.05
CA GLU A 89 20.33 -2.73 17.94
C GLU A 89 21.04 -1.62 17.16
N TYR A 90 22.02 -1.98 16.33
CA TYR A 90 22.64 -1.05 15.37
C TYR A 90 21.58 -0.35 14.48
N LEU A 91 20.65 -1.11 13.91
CA LEU A 91 19.58 -0.55 13.08
C LEU A 91 18.65 0.35 13.87
N PHE A 92 18.33 -0.01 15.11
CA PHE A 92 17.52 0.82 15.98
C PHE A 92 18.26 2.14 16.22
N ASP A 93 19.52 2.14 16.63
CA ASP A 93 20.27 3.38 16.83
C ASP A 93 20.38 4.23 15.56
N TYR A 94 20.54 3.57 14.41
CA TYR A 94 20.56 4.23 13.10
C TYR A 94 19.20 4.86 12.73
N THR A 95 18.09 4.17 12.97
CA THR A 95 16.73 4.57 12.54
C THR A 95 15.90 5.31 13.59
N SER A 96 16.24 5.20 14.88
CA SER A 96 15.57 5.85 16.03
C SER A 96 15.58 7.37 15.97
N LYS A 97 16.28 7.93 14.99
CA LYS A 97 16.34 9.37 14.70
C LYS A 97 15.30 9.86 13.70
N ILE A 98 14.40 9.01 13.19
CA ILE A 98 13.23 9.49 12.47
C ILE A 98 12.22 9.96 13.53
N SER A 99 11.97 11.29 13.62
CA SER A 99 10.91 11.81 14.48
C SER A 99 9.60 11.12 14.14
N LEU A 100 8.74 10.84 15.13
CA LEU A 100 7.37 10.38 14.83
C LEU A 100 6.65 11.34 13.88
N GLU A 101 7.04 12.62 13.87
CA GLU A 101 6.59 13.65 12.95
C GLU A 101 7.11 13.43 11.52
N ASP A 102 8.36 12.98 11.37
CA ASP A 102 8.98 12.66 10.08
C ASP A 102 8.42 11.35 9.50
N ILE A 103 8.14 10.35 10.36
CA ILE A 103 7.39 9.13 9.94
C ILE A 103 5.98 9.51 9.50
N LYS A 104 5.29 10.39 10.24
CA LYS A 104 3.95 10.88 9.88
C LYS A 104 3.97 11.68 8.58
N LYS A 105 4.91 12.60 8.42
CA LYS A 105 5.14 13.34 7.18
C LYS A 105 5.42 12.39 6.03
N ALA A 106 6.37 11.48 6.17
CA ALA A 106 6.68 10.48 5.15
C ALA A 106 5.47 9.60 4.82
N LYS A 107 4.60 9.28 5.80
CA LYS A 107 3.34 8.54 5.59
C LYS A 107 2.23 9.40 4.95
N GLU A 108 2.26 10.72 5.13
CA GLU A 108 1.43 11.68 4.39
C GLU A 108 1.92 11.87 2.95
N PHE A 109 3.25 11.92 2.73
CA PHE A 109 3.88 12.03 1.41
C PHE A 109 3.87 10.71 0.61
N ALA A 110 3.97 9.57 1.30
CA ALA A 110 3.87 8.23 0.74
C ALA A 110 2.45 7.68 0.79
N LYS A 111 1.47 8.48 1.21
CA LYS A 111 0.06 8.17 0.97
C LYS A 111 -0.08 8.21 -0.57
N PRO A 112 -0.29 7.07 -1.24
CA PRO A 112 -0.66 7.13 -2.63
C PRO A 112 -1.94 7.97 -2.69
N GLU A 113 -2.05 8.89 -3.66
CA GLU A 113 -3.38 9.30 -4.11
C GLU A 113 -4.23 8.04 -4.19
N GLU A 114 -5.46 8.06 -3.64
CA GLU A 114 -6.31 6.88 -3.53
C GLU A 114 -6.78 6.32 -4.88
N ASP A 115 -5.87 5.95 -5.78
CA ASP A 115 -6.13 4.87 -6.73
C ASP A 115 -5.98 3.57 -5.95
N LYS A 116 -7.06 3.26 -5.23
CA LYS A 116 -7.25 2.02 -4.49
C LYS A 116 -6.83 0.86 -5.39
N ILE A 117 -5.66 0.28 -5.13
CA ILE A 117 -5.26 -1.00 -5.71
C ILE A 117 -6.26 -2.03 -5.16
N LYS A 118 -7.36 -2.23 -5.89
CA LYS A 118 -8.32 -3.28 -5.62
C LYS A 118 -7.61 -4.60 -5.88
N SER A 119 -7.59 -5.51 -4.90
CA SER A 119 -7.18 -6.88 -5.21
C SER A 119 -8.10 -7.42 -6.32
N PRO A 120 -7.59 -8.21 -7.29
CA PRO A 120 -8.43 -8.76 -8.36
C PRO A 120 -9.58 -9.62 -7.84
N TYR A 121 -9.54 -10.01 -6.56
CA TYR A 121 -10.52 -10.87 -5.89
C TYR A 121 -11.45 -10.12 -4.91
N THR A 122 -11.24 -8.82 -4.65
CA THR A 122 -12.09 -8.00 -3.77
C THR A 122 -12.57 -6.75 -4.49
N ILE A 123 -13.05 -6.92 -5.72
CA ILE A 123 -13.79 -5.88 -6.42
C ILE A 123 -15.12 -5.62 -5.70
N GLU A 124 -15.10 -4.70 -4.75
CA GLU A 124 -16.34 -4.07 -4.29
C GLU A 124 -16.90 -3.22 -5.43
N TYR A 125 -17.94 -3.76 -6.08
CA TYR A 125 -18.78 -3.03 -7.02
C TYR A 125 -19.63 -2.06 -6.20
N LYS A 126 -19.12 -0.84 -6.01
CA LYS A 126 -19.95 0.28 -5.55
C LYS A 126 -20.89 0.62 -6.71
N GLY A 127 -22.06 -0.01 -6.72
CA GLY A 127 -23.08 0.15 -7.74
C GLY A 127 -23.45 1.62 -7.86
N LYS A 128 -22.93 2.30 -8.88
CA LYS A 128 -23.50 3.57 -9.32
C LYS A 128 -24.93 3.23 -9.71
N THR A 129 -25.94 3.77 -9.03
CA THR A 129 -27.31 3.73 -9.57
C THR A 129 -27.21 4.37 -10.95
N PRO A 130 -27.39 3.61 -12.04
CA PRO A 130 -27.12 4.15 -13.35
C PRO A 130 -28.07 5.33 -13.52
N VAL A 131 -27.57 6.49 -13.93
CA VAL A 131 -28.41 7.68 -14.19
C VAL A 131 -29.66 7.33 -15.01
N PHE A 132 -29.56 6.29 -15.84
CA PHE A 132 -30.67 5.65 -16.53
C PHE A 132 -31.83 5.19 -15.63
N THR A 133 -31.62 4.67 -14.42
CA THR A 133 -32.70 4.31 -13.48
C THR A 133 -33.50 5.53 -13.03
N VAL A 134 -32.83 6.63 -12.68
CA VAL A 134 -33.50 7.88 -12.32
C VAL A 134 -34.25 8.44 -13.53
N VAL A 135 -33.63 8.42 -14.72
CA VAL A 135 -34.25 8.84 -15.97
C VAL A 135 -35.47 7.98 -16.32
N ALA A 136 -35.41 6.67 -16.11
CA ALA A 136 -36.52 5.75 -16.36
C ALA A 136 -37.72 6.03 -15.44
N TYR A 137 -37.49 6.26 -14.14
CA TYR A 137 -38.56 6.66 -13.22
C TYR A 137 -39.18 8.01 -13.61
N CYS A 138 -38.37 9.00 -14.01
CA CYS A 138 -38.88 10.28 -14.48
C CYS A 138 -39.71 10.13 -15.76
N ALA A 139 -39.29 9.28 -16.71
CA ALA A 139 -40.03 9.03 -17.95
C ALA A 139 -41.38 8.34 -17.68
N ILE A 140 -41.41 7.34 -16.79
CA ILE A 140 -42.65 6.67 -16.39
C ILE A 140 -43.61 7.66 -15.72
N ALA A 141 -43.12 8.50 -14.81
CA ALA A 141 -43.93 9.51 -14.15
C ALA A 141 -44.52 10.52 -15.16
N LEU A 142 -43.75 10.94 -16.16
CA LEU A 142 -44.20 11.87 -17.20
C LEU A 142 -45.30 11.23 -18.06
N ILE A 143 -45.15 9.96 -18.44
CA ILE A 143 -46.17 9.20 -19.19
C ILE A 143 -47.48 9.11 -18.39
N LEU A 144 -47.40 8.82 -17.08
CA LEU A 144 -48.59 8.75 -16.23
C LEU A 144 -49.32 10.10 -16.15
N VAL A 145 -48.58 11.22 -16.08
CA VAL A 145 -49.18 12.56 -16.10
C VAL A 145 -49.87 12.83 -17.42
N LEU A 146 -49.26 12.46 -18.56
CA LEU A 146 -49.89 12.63 -19.87
C LEU A 146 -51.17 11.81 -20.02
N ILE A 147 -51.18 10.56 -19.53
CA ILE A 147 -52.38 9.71 -19.51
C ILE A 147 -53.48 10.36 -18.67
N LEU A 148 -53.14 10.90 -17.49
CA LEU A 148 -54.11 11.56 -16.61
C LEU A 148 -54.70 12.81 -17.26
N VAL A 149 -53.88 13.63 -17.92
CA VAL A 149 -54.35 14.79 -18.70
C VAL A 149 -55.27 14.36 -19.84
N PHE A 150 -54.92 13.29 -20.57
CA PHE A 150 -55.74 12.76 -21.64
C PHE A 150 -57.12 12.29 -21.14
N VAL A 151 -57.17 11.59 -20.00
CA VAL A 151 -58.44 11.17 -19.38
C VAL A 151 -59.29 12.38 -18.99
N ILE A 152 -58.69 13.42 -18.38
CA ILE A 152 -59.41 14.65 -18.04
C ILE A 152 -59.95 15.33 -19.31
N PHE A 153 -59.16 15.38 -20.38
CA PHE A 153 -59.58 15.96 -21.65
C PHE A 153 -60.75 15.21 -22.29
N GLU A 154 -60.70 13.87 -22.34
CA GLU A 154 -61.83 13.06 -22.83
C GLU A 154 -63.08 13.24 -21.95
N PHE A 155 -62.92 13.32 -20.63
CA PHE A 155 -64.04 13.54 -19.73
C PHE A 155 -64.69 14.92 -19.94
N THR A 156 -63.88 15.97 -20.14
CA THR A 156 -64.35 17.34 -20.38
C THR A 156 -65.04 17.46 -21.76
N LYS A 157 -64.56 16.72 -22.76
CA LYS A 157 -65.18 16.64 -24.09
C LYS A 157 -66.51 15.88 -24.05
N ASN A 158 -66.61 14.85 -23.23
CA ASN A 158 -67.85 14.07 -23.08
C ASN A 158 -68.96 14.90 -22.42
N GLU A 159 -68.65 15.64 -21.34
CA GLU A 159 -69.61 16.50 -20.65
C GLU A 159 -70.16 17.63 -21.54
N ASN A 160 -69.31 18.20 -22.42
CA ASN A 160 -69.76 19.18 -23.42
C ASN A 160 -70.70 18.58 -24.48
N LYS A 161 -70.50 17.33 -24.91
CA LYS A 161 -71.41 16.66 -25.85
C LYS A 161 -72.76 16.32 -25.22
N ASP A 162 -72.76 15.94 -23.96
CA ASP A 162 -73.99 15.71 -23.20
C ASP A 162 -74.77 17.02 -23.04
N THR A 163 -74.06 18.13 -22.77
CA THR A 163 -74.67 19.48 -22.69
C THR A 163 -75.21 19.96 -24.04
N GLU A 164 -74.46 19.81 -25.14
CA GLU A 164 -74.92 20.17 -26.49
C GLU A 164 -76.10 19.32 -26.96
N SER A 165 -76.09 18.01 -26.67
CA SER A 165 -77.20 17.11 -27.03
C SER A 165 -78.47 17.39 -26.21
N ILE A 166 -78.35 17.73 -24.93
CA ILE A 166 -79.49 18.16 -24.10
C ILE A 166 -80.06 19.48 -24.61
N VAL A 167 -79.23 20.48 -24.92
CA VAL A 167 -79.68 21.78 -25.46
C VAL A 167 -80.38 21.61 -26.81
N MET A 168 -79.84 20.79 -27.72
CA MET A 168 -80.48 20.52 -29.02
C MET A 168 -81.82 19.77 -28.88
N ASN A 169 -81.97 18.90 -27.87
CA ASN A 169 -83.23 18.20 -27.63
C ASN A 169 -84.32 19.11 -27.00
N TYR A 170 -83.93 20.16 -26.26
CA TYR A 170 -84.86 21.18 -25.75
C TYR A 170 -85.31 22.19 -26.83
N VAL A 171 -84.48 22.48 -27.83
CA VAL A 171 -84.82 23.43 -28.92
C VAL A 171 -85.73 22.81 -29.99
N THR A 172 -85.81 21.47 -30.07
CA THR A 172 -86.52 20.74 -31.14
C THR A 172 -87.94 20.27 -30.72
N LYS A 173 -88.46 20.71 -29.57
CA LYS A 173 -89.80 20.38 -29.07
C LYS A 173 -90.64 21.64 -28.89
#